data_AF-A0A2D7XGT9-F1
#
_entry.id   AF-A0A2D7XGT9-F1
#
_cell.length_a   1.000
_cell.length_b   1.000
_cell.length_c   1.000
_cell.angle_alpha   90.00
_cell.angle_beta   90.00
_cell.angle_gamma   90.00
#
_symmetry.space_group_name_H-M   'P 1'
#
loop_
_entity.id
_entity.type
_entity.pdbx_description
1 polymer ?
#
loop_
_entity_poly.entity_id
_entity_poly.type
_entity_poly.pdbx_seq_one_letter_code
_entity_poly.pdbx_strand_id
1 'polypeptide(L)' 'MARFDVYANPGKHVSTTPYLLNVQSDLLDDLGSCVVIPLRRLSDFPKVKLSTHLTPVFEINGESYFLFHGY' A
#
# COMPACT_ATOMS: atom_id res chain seq x y z
N MET A 1 -0.45 -14.49 0.35
CA MET A 1 -1.12 -13.54 1.25
C MET A 1 -2.55 -13.43 0.78
N ALA A 2 -3.51 -13.42 1.69
CA ALA A 2 -4.92 -13.29 1.34
C ALA A 2 -5.23 -11.87 0.82
N ARG A 3 -6.38 -11.68 0.18
CA ARG A 3 -6.87 -10.34 -0.16
C ARG A 3 -6.97 -9.48 1.10
N PHE A 4 -6.53 -8.23 0.97
CA PHE A 4 -6.45 -7.21 2.02
C PHE A 4 -5.39 -7.43 3.10
N ASP A 5 -4.52 -8.44 2.96
CA ASP A 5 -3.32 -8.51 3.77
C ASP A 5 -2.37 -7.34 3.43
N VAL A 6 -1.79 -6.75 4.48
CA VAL A 6 -0.69 -5.80 4.38
C VAL A 6 0.60 -6.50 4.79
N TYR A 7 1.64 -6.37 3.98
CA TYR A 7 2.94 -7.00 4.23
C TYR A 7 4.10 -6.06 3.89
N ALA A 8 5.26 -6.32 4.51
CA ALA A 8 6.48 -5.54 4.26
C ALA A 8 6.93 -5.72 2.81
N ASN A 9 7.31 -4.61 2.15
CA ASN A 9 7.79 -4.63 0.79
C ASN A 9 9.17 -5.31 0.70
N PRO A 10 9.32 -6.45 0.01
CA PRO A 10 10.60 -7.13 -0.14
C PRO A 10 11.49 -6.50 -1.24
N GLY A 11 10.98 -5.50 -1.96
CA GLY A 11 11.64 -4.89 -3.12
C GLY A 11 12.65 -3.80 -2.78
N LYS A 12 13.35 -3.32 -3.81
CA LYS A 12 14.41 -2.29 -3.71
C LYS A 12 13.93 -0.94 -3.18
N HIS A 13 12.62 -0.67 -3.23
CA HIS A 13 12.01 0.60 -2.82
C HIS A 13 11.39 0.54 -1.41
N VAL A 14 11.79 -0.42 -0.57
CA VAL A 14 11.28 -0.57 0.81
C VAL A 14 11.40 0.69 1.65
N SER A 15 12.42 1.54 1.40
CA SER A 15 12.60 2.79 2.14
C SER A 15 11.48 3.80 1.90
N THR A 16 10.99 3.91 0.66
CA THR A 16 9.95 4.86 0.24
C THR A 16 8.55 4.24 0.21
N THR A 17 8.47 2.92 0.05
CA THR A 17 7.26 2.10 0.02
C THR A 17 7.46 0.91 0.95
N PRO A 18 7.31 1.07 2.27
CA PRO A 18 7.61 0.03 3.24
C PRO A 18 6.59 -1.11 3.27
N TYR A 19 5.33 -0.86 2.87
CA TYR A 19 4.28 -1.86 2.86
C TYR A 19 3.57 -1.97 1.51
N LEU A 20 3.02 -3.14 1.26
CA LEU A 20 2.19 -3.48 0.10
C LEU A 20 0.86 -4.03 0.61
N LEU A 21 -0.24 -3.55 0.05
CA LEU A 21 -1.59 -4.06 0.30
C LEU A 21 -1.99 -4.99 -0.85
N ASN A 22 -2.29 -6.26 -0.56
CA ASN A 22 -2.85 -7.16 -1.56
C ASN A 22 -4.31 -6.77 -1.86
N VAL A 23 -4.64 -6.52 -3.13
CA VAL A 23 -6.02 -6.21 -3.57
C VAL A 23 -6.55 -7.20 -4.60
N GLN A 24 -5.79 -8.25 -4.89
CA GLN A 24 -6.19 -9.30 -5.81
C GLN A 24 -7.45 -10.02 -5.31
N SER A 25 -8.34 -10.36 -6.23
CA SER A 25 -9.49 -11.22 -5.95
C SER A 25 -9.02 -12.63 -5.60
N ASP A 26 -9.62 -13.25 -4.58
CA ASP A 26 -9.30 -14.61 -4.17
C ASP A 26 -9.55 -15.65 -5.30
N LEU A 27 -10.38 -15.31 -6.29
CA LEU A 27 -10.59 -16.10 -7.50
C LEU A 27 -9.31 -16.28 -8.36
N LEU A 28 -8.28 -15.48 -8.09
CA LEU A 28 -7.00 -15.49 -8.80
C LEU A 28 -5.84 -15.95 -7.90
N ASP A 29 -6.12 -16.56 -6.74
CA ASP A 29 -5.09 -16.93 -5.76
C ASP A 29 -4.11 -18.00 -6.27
N ASP A 30 -4.49 -18.77 -7.29
CA ASP A 30 -3.62 -19.77 -7.92
C ASP A 30 -2.55 -19.16 -8.84
N LEU A 31 -2.53 -17.83 -9.03
CA LEU A 31 -1.50 -17.15 -9.82
C LEU A 31 -0.21 -17.00 -9.00
N GLY A 32 0.94 -17.17 -9.67
CA GLY A 32 2.27 -16.90 -9.09
C GLY A 32 2.58 -15.41 -8.83
N SER A 33 1.60 -14.53 -9.03
CA SER A 33 1.71 -13.07 -8.89
C SER A 33 0.44 -12.50 -8.27
N CYS A 34 0.57 -11.40 -7.53
CA CYS A 34 -0.56 -10.66 -6.97
C CYS A 34 -0.57 -9.19 -7.41
N VAL A 35 -1.77 -8.63 -7.58
CA VAL A 35 -1.97 -7.18 -7.72
C VAL A 35 -1.93 -6.52 -6.34
N VAL A 36 -1.05 -5.54 -6.18
CA VAL A 36 -0.84 -4.84 -4.90
C VAL A 36 -0.90 -3.33 -5.07
N ILE A 37 -1.25 -2.63 -3.99
CA ILE A 37 -1.13 -1.16 -3.90
C ILE A 37 0.01 -0.79 -2.94
N PRO A 38 0.96 0.05 -3.38
CA PRO A 38 2.00 0.64 -2.53
C PRO A 38 1.42 1.47 -1.37
N LEU A 39 1.91 1.22 -0.16
CA LEU A 39 1.65 2.09 1.00
C LEU A 39 2.89 2.89 1.32
N ARG A 40 2.74 4.22 1.35
CA ARG A 40 3.83 5.16 1.66
C ARG A 40 3.52 5.92 2.94
N ARG A 41 4.55 6.29 3.70
CA ARG A 41 4.38 7.08 4.92
C ARG A 41 3.78 8.43 4.57
N LEU A 42 2.76 8.83 5.32
CA LEU A 42 2.17 10.15 5.16
C LEU A 42 3.16 11.26 5.54
N SER A 43 4.07 10.99 6.49
CA SER A 43 5.14 11.90 6.92
C SER A 43 6.10 12.31 5.80
N ASP A 44 6.28 11.44 4.80
CA ASP A 44 7.26 11.64 3.73
C ASP A 44 6.70 12.48 2.58
N PHE A 45 5.40 12.81 2.61
CA PHE A 45 4.74 13.59 1.58
C PHE A 45 4.52 15.05 2.00
N PRO A 46 4.67 16.01 1.06
CA PRO A 46 4.31 17.40 1.33
C PRO A 46 2.85 17.49 1.78
N LYS A 47 2.50 18.52 2.55
CA LYS A 47 1.11 18.81 2.98
C LYS A 47 0.25 19.28 1.79
N VAL A 48 0.10 18.44 0.78
CA VAL A 48 -0.89 18.59 -0.28
C VAL A 48 -2.19 17.97 0.18
N LYS A 49 -3.33 18.58 -0.20
CA LYS A 49 -4.65 17.99 0.04
C LYS A 49 -4.80 16.75 -0.82
N LEU A 50 -4.53 15.60 -0.22
CA LEU A 50 -4.81 14.29 -0.78
C LEU A 50 -6.34 14.07 -0.77
N SER A 51 -6.88 13.53 -1.87
CA SER A 51 -8.31 13.21 -1.95
C SER A 51 -8.62 12.03 -1.04
N THR A 52 -9.40 12.22 0.01
CA THR A 52 -9.75 11.14 0.96
C THR A 52 -10.52 9.99 0.30
N HIS A 53 -11.15 10.23 -0.85
CA HIS A 53 -11.86 9.19 -1.62
C HIS A 53 -10.93 8.28 -2.44
N LEU A 54 -9.78 8.81 -2.90
CA LEU A 54 -8.86 8.07 -3.78
C LEU A 54 -7.60 7.61 -3.04
N THR A 55 -7.22 8.34 -2.00
CA THR A 55 -6.04 8.11 -1.18
C THR A 55 -6.46 7.91 0.28
N PRO A 56 -7.10 6.77 0.61
CA PRO A 56 -7.38 6.44 2.00
C PRO A 56 -6.07 6.32 2.79
N VAL A 57 -6.16 6.68 4.06
CA VAL A 57 -5.08 6.62 5.04
C VAL A 57 -5.37 5.46 5.99
N PHE A 58 -4.35 4.65 6.29
CA PHE A 58 -4.38 3.56 7.25
C PHE A 58 -3.40 3.84 8.37
N GLU A 59 -3.68 3.28 9.54
CA GLU A 59 -2.72 3.23 10.63
C GLU A 59 -2.10 1.83 10.69
N ILE A 60 -0.77 1.77 10.67
CA ILE A 60 0.00 0.52 10.78
C ILE A 60 1.06 0.75 11.85
N ASN A 61 1.00 -0.01 12.94
CA ASN A 61 1.95 0.09 14.06
C ASN A 61 2.07 1.53 14.63
N GLY A 62 0.97 2.30 14.65
CA GLY A 62 0.94 3.67 15.15
C GLY A 62 1.47 4.74 14.18
N GLU A 63 1.85 4.38 12.95
CA GLU A 63 2.20 5.32 11.89
C GLU A 63 1.11 5.38 10.81
N SER A 64 0.91 6.58 10.25
CA SER A 64 -0.03 6.81 9.15
C SER A 64 0.61 6.53 7.78
N TYR A 65 -0.06 5.69 7.01
CA TYR A 65 0.28 5.33 5.64
C TYR A 65 -0.87 5.64 4.70
N PHE A 66 -0.60 5.92 3.44
CA PHE A 66 -1.65 6.14 2.44
C PHE A 66 -1.45 5.28 1.20
N LEU A 67 -2.54 4.96 0.50
CA LEU A 67 -2.47 4.32 -0.82
C LEU A 67 -1.82 5.28 -1.81
N PHE A 68 -0.66 4.90 -2.35
CA PHE A 68 0.00 5.67 -3.38
C PHE A 68 -0.40 5.16 -4.77
N HIS A 69 -0.96 6.04 -5.59
CA HIS A 69 -1.46 5.74 -6.94
C HIS A 69 -0.73 6.53 -8.06
N GLY A 70 0.43 7.13 -7.76
CA GLY A 70 1.19 7.93 -8.72
C GLY A 70 2.16 7.10 -9.58
N TYR A 71 2.18 7.38 -10.88
CA TYR A 71 3.30 7.09 -11.79
C TYR A 71 3.86 8.41 -12.32
#